data_AF-A0A1J3CZV5-F1
#
_entry.id   AF-A0A1J3CZV5-F1
#
_cell.length_a   1.000
_cell.length_b   1.000
_cell.length_c   1.000
_cell.angle_alpha   90.00
_cell.angle_beta   90.00
_cell.angle_gamma   90.00
#
_symmetry.space_group_name_H-M   'P 1'
#
loop_
_entity.id
_entity.type
_entity.pdbx_description
1 polymer ?
#
loop_
_entity_poly.entity_id
_entity_poly.type
_entity_poly.pdbx_seq_one_letter_code
_entity_poly.pdbx_strand_id
1 'polypeptide(L)'
;LGDFGLARLCGHGSDPLTTHVAGTWGYLSPDHIRTGRATTATDVFAFGVLVLEVTCGRRPIEYQNEGGERVLLVDLVFGFWNEGNMLDAKDPNLGAEYDQREVEMVLKLGLLCSHS
;
A
#
# COMPACT_ATOMS: atom_id res chain seq x y z
N LEU A 1 12.21 -1.65 9.62
CA LEU A 1 12.28 -0.32 8.96
C LEU A 1 13.74 0.06 8.81
N GLY A 2 14.18 0.41 7.60
CA GLY A 2 15.58 0.70 7.26
C GLY A 2 15.68 1.24 5.83
N ASP A 3 16.90 1.50 5.36
CA ASP A 3 17.18 2.15 4.07
C ASP A 3 16.58 3.57 3.93
N PHE A 4 17.19 4.51 4.65
CA PHE A 4 16.82 5.92 4.60
C PHE A 4 17.51 6.68 3.45
N GLY A 5 17.99 5.99 2.42
CA GLY A 5 18.72 6.60 1.29
C GLY A 5 17.91 7.65 0.50
N LEU A 6 16.58 7.59 0.59
CA LEU A 6 15.66 8.57 0.01
C LEU A 6 14.92 9.42 1.06
N ALA A 7 15.16 9.20 2.35
CA ALA A 7 14.50 9.95 3.41
C ALA A 7 14.94 11.43 3.39
N ARG A 8 14.00 12.35 3.60
CA ARG A 8 14.29 13.79 3.62
C ARG A 8 13.82 14.43 4.91
N LEU A 9 14.67 15.26 5.49
CA LEU A 9 14.29 16.15 6.59
C LEU A 9 13.56 17.38 6.00
N CYS A 10 12.28 17.53 6.30
CA CYS A 10 11.52 18.72 5.91
C CYS A 10 11.48 19.72 7.07
N GLY A 11 12.23 20.81 6.93
CA GLY A 11 12.17 21.96 7.85
C GLY A 11 11.05 22.93 7.50
N HIS A 12 10.79 23.93 8.36
CA HIS A 12 9.82 25.00 8.09
C HIS A 12 10.29 25.84 6.88
N GLY A 13 9.74 25.57 5.69
CA GLY A 13 9.99 26.34 4.47
C GLY A 13 10.63 25.58 3.30
N SER A 14 11.01 24.31 3.49
CA SER A 14 11.55 23.47 2.41
C SER A 14 10.41 22.86 1.60
N ASP A 15 10.16 23.31 0.37
CA ASP A 15 9.26 22.60 -0.56
C ASP A 15 9.96 21.27 -0.93
N PRO A 16 9.39 20.10 -0.59
CA PRO A 16 10.02 18.81 -0.83
C PRO A 16 9.92 18.39 -2.31
N LEU A 17 9.89 19.35 -3.24
CA LEU A 17 9.98 19.10 -4.67
C LEU A 17 11.18 18.17 -4.91
N THR A 18 10.90 16.93 -5.31
CA THR A 18 11.95 16.04 -5.78
C THR A 18 12.13 16.35 -7.27
N THR A 19 13.37 16.53 -7.70
CA THR A 19 13.70 16.73 -9.12
C THR A 19 13.44 15.46 -9.95
N HIS A 20 13.28 14.31 -9.29
CA HIS A 20 13.02 13.03 -9.91
C HIS A 20 12.18 12.15 -8.95
N VAL A 21 11.04 11.63 -9.42
CA VAL A 21 10.25 10.64 -8.69
C VAL A 21 11.14 9.42 -8.42
N ALA A 22 11.30 9.05 -7.15
CA ALA A 22 12.11 7.91 -6.74
C ALA A 22 11.40 7.15 -5.62
N GLY A 23 11.38 5.82 -5.72
CA GLY A 23 10.80 4.93 -4.73
C GLY A 23 10.46 3.57 -5.35
N THR A 24 9.91 2.69 -4.53
CA THR A 24 9.58 1.33 -4.93
C THR A 24 8.21 1.29 -5.60
N TRP A 25 8.16 0.78 -6.83
CA TRP A 25 6.90 0.55 -7.54
C TRP A 25 5.93 -0.30 -6.71
N GLY A 26 4.67 0.11 -6.66
CA GLY A 26 3.63 -0.51 -5.83
C GLY A 26 3.41 0.21 -4.49
N TYR A 27 4.43 0.93 -3.99
CA TYR A 27 4.35 1.74 -2.77
C TYR A 27 4.24 3.24 -3.03
N LEU A 28 4.54 3.67 -4.27
CA LEU A 28 4.43 5.06 -4.68
C LEU A 28 2.96 5.47 -4.79
N SER A 29 2.54 6.43 -3.98
CA SER A 29 1.20 7.03 -4.10
C SER A 29 1.00 7.70 -5.46
N PRO A 30 -0.23 7.72 -6.01
CA PRO A 30 -0.53 8.42 -7.26
C PRO A 30 -0.14 9.90 -7.24
N ASP A 31 -0.33 10.56 -6.10
CA ASP A 31 0.05 11.96 -5.90
C ASP A 31 1.56 12.18 -5.95
N HIS A 32 2.34 11.28 -5.35
CA HIS A 32 3.80 11.33 -5.44
C HIS A 32 4.25 11.19 -6.90
N ILE A 33 3.66 10.24 -7.65
CA ILE A 33 4.00 10.02 -9.07
C ILE A 33 3.66 11.26 -9.91
N ARG A 34 2.50 11.87 -9.67
CA ARG A 34 2.01 13.03 -10.43
C ARG A 34 2.80 14.30 -10.13
N THR A 35 3.10 14.55 -8.85
CA THR A 35 3.63 15.84 -8.38
C THR A 35 5.14 15.82 -8.17
N GLY A 36 5.74 14.63 -8.04
CA GLY A 36 7.12 14.49 -7.60
C GLY A 36 7.35 14.97 -6.16
N ARG A 37 6.30 15.11 -5.35
CA ARG A 37 6.43 15.59 -3.96
C ARG A 37 6.26 14.44 -2.99
N ALA A 38 7.31 14.16 -2.24
CA ALA A 38 7.22 13.34 -1.03
C ALA A 38 6.56 14.15 0.07
N THR A 39 5.53 13.60 0.71
CA THR A 39 4.84 14.22 1.84
C THR A 39 4.49 13.16 2.88
N THR A 40 4.09 13.58 4.08
CA THR A 40 3.58 12.66 5.10
C THR A 40 2.41 11.81 4.58
N ALA A 41 1.55 12.36 3.70
CA ALA A 41 0.45 11.60 3.12
C ALA A 41 0.95 10.50 2.16
N THR A 42 2.02 10.76 1.40
CA THR A 42 2.60 9.73 0.52
C THR A 42 3.26 8.60 1.33
N ASP A 43 3.79 8.92 2.50
CA ASP A 43 4.33 7.92 3.43
C ASP A 43 3.20 7.08 4.08
N VAL A 44 2.08 7.71 4.44
CA VAL A 44 0.88 7.01 4.95
C VAL A 44 0.31 6.07 3.89
N PHE A 45 0.29 6.48 2.62
CA PHE A 45 -0.09 5.60 1.52
C PHE A 45 0.80 4.37 1.43
N ALA A 46 2.12 4.56 1.41
CA ALA A 46 3.08 3.46 1.34
C ALA A 46 2.96 2.51 2.54
N PHE A 47 2.70 3.06 3.72
CA PHE A 47 2.40 2.28 4.92
C PHE A 47 1.10 1.49 4.79
N GLY A 48 0.02 2.06 4.24
CA GLY A 48 -1.22 1.35 3.95
C GLY A 48 -1.01 0.15 3.03
N VAL A 49 -0.25 0.33 1.95
CA VAL A 49 0.15 -0.76 1.05
C VAL A 49 0.93 -1.85 1.80
N LEU A 50 1.90 -1.48 2.66
CA LEU A 50 2.65 -2.44 3.47
C LEU A 50 1.74 -3.23 4.43
N VAL A 51 0.78 -2.56 5.07
CA VAL A 51 -0.20 -3.23 5.94
C VAL A 51 -1.00 -4.26 5.16
N LEU A 52 -1.42 -3.92 3.94
CA LEU A 52 -2.12 -4.85 3.05
C LEU A 52 -1.19 -6.00 2.61
N GLU A 53 0.04 -5.73 2.21
CA GLU A 53 1.01 -6.77 1.82
C GLU A 53 1.20 -7.81 2.94
N VAL A 54 1.39 -7.35 4.17
CA VAL A 54 1.57 -8.23 5.34
C VAL A 54 0.30 -9.02 5.64
N THR A 55 -0.87 -8.38 5.61
CA THR A 55 -2.13 -9.02 6.01
C THR A 55 -2.66 -9.98 4.95
N CYS A 56 -2.38 -9.70 3.68
CA CYS A 56 -2.76 -10.52 2.53
C CYS A 56 -1.71 -11.58 2.17
N GLY A 57 -0.47 -11.46 2.65
CA GLY A 57 0.63 -12.36 2.28
C GLY A 57 1.00 -12.28 0.79
N ARG A 58 0.74 -11.13 0.15
CA ARG A 58 0.78 -10.94 -1.31
C ARG A 58 1.57 -9.71 -1.67
N ARG A 59 2.27 -9.73 -2.81
CA ARG A 59 3.08 -8.59 -3.23
C ARG A 59 2.18 -7.42 -3.67
N PRO A 60 2.57 -6.16 -3.44
CA PRO A 60 1.80 -4.99 -3.87
C PRO A 60 1.51 -4.93 -5.37
N ILE A 61 2.39 -5.53 -6.18
CA ILE A 61 2.20 -5.73 -7.61
C ILE A 61 2.40 -7.21 -7.91
N GLU A 62 1.37 -7.82 -8.50
CA GLU A 62 1.43 -9.19 -9.02
C GLU A 62 1.13 -9.19 -10.52
N TYR A 63 1.65 -10.20 -11.22
CA TYR A 63 1.39 -10.40 -12.64
C TYR A 63 0.36 -11.52 -12.79
N GLN A 64 -0.80 -11.23 -13.38
CA GLN A 64 -1.77 -12.26 -13.72
C GLN A 64 -1.41 -12.92 -15.07
N ASN A 65 -1.10 -14.21 -15.00
CA ASN A 65 -0.95 -15.13 -16.14
C ASN A 65 0.05 -14.69 -17.23
N GLU A 66 0.17 -15.52 -18.27
CA GLU A 66 1.12 -15.37 -19.39
C GLU A 66 0.93 -14.07 -20.21
N GLY A 67 -0.14 -13.31 -19.96
CA GLY A 67 -0.45 -12.04 -20.62
C GLY A 67 0.21 -10.79 -20.01
N GLY A 68 0.84 -10.91 -18.83
CA GLY A 68 1.64 -9.83 -18.24
C GLY A 68 0.86 -8.64 -17.64
N GLU A 69 -0.45 -8.80 -17.43
CA GLU A 69 -1.27 -7.76 -16.80
C GLU A 69 -0.89 -7.61 -15.32
N ARG A 70 -0.65 -6.37 -14.89
CA ARG A 70 -0.26 -6.03 -13.52
C ARG A 70 -1.52 -5.79 -12.71
N VAL A 71 -1.69 -6.54 -11.62
CA VAL A 71 -2.75 -6.33 -10.63
C VAL A 71 -2.13 -5.65 -9.41
N LEU A 72 -2.71 -4.53 -9.00
CA LEU A 72 -2.35 -3.86 -7.76
C LEU A 72 -3.11 -4.50 -6.59
N LEU A 73 -2.40 -4.78 -5.51
CA LEU A 73 -3.00 -5.37 -4.32
C LEU A 73 -4.12 -4.49 -3.74
N VAL A 74 -3.94 -3.17 -3.77
CA VAL A 74 -4.94 -2.21 -3.29
C VAL A 74 -6.27 -2.36 -4.04
N ASP A 75 -6.22 -2.44 -5.37
CA ASP A 75 -7.42 -2.59 -6.21
C ASP A 75 -8.13 -3.91 -5.94
N LEU A 76 -7.35 -4.98 -5.74
CA LEU A 76 -7.89 -6.30 -5.42
C LEU A 76 -8.57 -6.33 -4.04
N VAL A 77 -7.96 -5.73 -3.02
CA VAL A 77 -8.56 -5.60 -1.68
C VAL A 77 -9.81 -4.71 -1.72
N PHE A 78 -9.79 -3.64 -2.51
CA PHE A 78 -10.96 -2.79 -2.73
C PHE A 78 -12.13 -3.56 -3.37
N GLY A 79 -11.84 -4.49 -4.29
CA GLY A 79 -12.84 -5.43 -4.83
C GLY A 79 -13.54 -6.23 -3.74
N PHE A 80 -12.76 -6.88 -2.86
CA PHE A 80 -13.31 -7.63 -1.72
C PHE A 80 -14.13 -6.76 -0.77
N TRP A 81 -13.70 -5.52 -0.51
CA TRP A 81 -14.47 -4.57 0.29
C TRP A 81 -15.85 -4.32 -0.34
N ASN A 82 -15.90 -4.01 -1.65
CA ASN A 82 -17.15 -3.69 -2.35
C ASN A 82 -18.13 -4.86 -2.39
N GLU A 83 -17.61 -6.09 -2.42
CA GLU A 83 -18.41 -7.31 -2.38
C GLU A 83 -18.87 -7.68 -0.95
N GLY A 84 -18.36 -6.99 0.07
CA GLY A 84 -18.65 -7.29 1.48
C GLY A 84 -17.88 -8.49 2.04
N ASN A 85 -16.86 -8.97 1.32
CA ASN A 85 -16.11 -10.20 1.63
C ASN A 85 -14.68 -9.90 2.08
N MET A 86 -14.51 -8.98 3.05
CA MET A 86 -13.19 -8.46 3.41
C MET A 86 -12.19 -9.56 3.82
N LEU A 87 -12.64 -10.60 4.51
CA LEU A 87 -11.79 -11.68 4.99
C LEU A 87 -11.20 -12.56 3.87
N ASP A 88 -11.76 -12.51 2.66
CA ASP A 88 -11.23 -13.26 1.51
C ASP A 88 -9.92 -12.67 0.99
N ALA A 89 -9.60 -11.42 1.38
CA ALA A 89 -8.34 -10.78 1.06
C ALA A 89 -7.16 -11.27 1.91
N LYS A 90 -7.41 -11.93 3.05
CA LYS A 90 -6.37 -12.28 4.02
C LYS A 90 -5.38 -13.32 3.47
N ASP A 91 -4.20 -13.39 4.07
CA ASP A 91 -3.22 -14.43 3.76
C ASP A 91 -3.83 -15.85 3.91
N PRO A 92 -3.82 -16.67 2.84
CA PRO A 92 -4.25 -18.06 2.92
C PRO A 92 -3.46 -18.88 3.97
N ASN A 93 -2.24 -18.47 4.27
CA ASN A 93 -1.35 -19.12 5.23
C ASN A 93 -1.53 -18.62 6.67
N LEU A 94 -2.41 -17.65 6.93
CA LEU A 94 -2.68 -17.12 8.28
C LEU A 94 -3.26 -18.18 9.25
N GLY A 95 -3.63 -19.35 8.73
CA GLY A 95 -4.19 -20.45 9.51
C GLY A 95 -5.60 -20.13 10.01
N ALA A 96 -5.97 -20.73 11.15
CA ALA A 96 -7.27 -20.58 11.79
C ALA A 96 -7.21 -19.85 13.15
N GLU A 97 -6.02 -19.62 13.70
CA GLU A 97 -5.82 -18.99 15.00
C GLU A 97 -5.58 -17.48 14.84
N TYR A 98 -6.65 -16.75 14.54
CA TYR A 98 -6.64 -15.27 14.48
C TYR A 98 -8.00 -14.71 14.87
N ASP A 99 -8.02 -13.46 15.35
CA ASP A 99 -9.28 -12.73 15.53
C ASP A 99 -9.73 -12.13 14.20
N GLN A 100 -10.88 -12.57 13.69
CA GLN A 100 -11.44 -12.09 12.43
C GLN A 100 -11.68 -10.58 12.44
N ARG A 101 -12.08 -10.01 13.57
CA ARG A 101 -12.35 -8.57 13.70
C ARG A 101 -11.07 -7.76 13.60
N GLU A 102 -9.97 -8.26 14.18
CA GLU A 102 -8.67 -7.61 14.07
C GLU A 102 -8.16 -7.64 12.63
N VAL A 103 -8.24 -8.79 11.96
CA VAL A 103 -7.84 -8.91 10.54
C VAL A 103 -8.67 -8.00 9.66
N GLU A 104 -10.00 -8.01 9.82
CA GLU A 104 -10.88 -7.12 9.08
C GLU A 104 -10.53 -5.65 9.35
N MET A 105 -10.33 -5.26 10.61
CA MET A 105 -9.95 -3.89 10.97
C MET A 105 -8.63 -3.46 10.32
N VAL A 106 -7.61 -4.31 10.33
CA VAL A 106 -6.31 -4.03 9.73
C VAL A 106 -6.41 -3.90 8.21
N LEU A 107 -7.16 -4.78 7.55
CA LEU A 107 -7.41 -4.69 6.11
C LEU A 107 -8.13 -3.38 5.77
N LYS A 108 -9.13 -2.99 6.55
CA LYS A 108 -9.87 -1.73 6.35
C LYS A 108 -8.97 -0.51 6.56
N LEU A 109 -8.14 -0.54 7.60
CA LEU A 109 -7.18 0.52 7.89
C LEU A 109 -6.16 0.66 6.76
N GLY A 110 -5.56 -0.45 6.31
CA GLY A 110 -4.63 -0.48 5.21
C GLY A 110 -5.24 0.14 3.96
N LEU A 111 -6.46 -0.26 3.62
CA LEU A 111 -7.21 0.28 2.48
C LEU A 111 -7.47 1.78 2.60
N LEU A 112 -7.93 2.26 3.76
CA LEU A 112 -8.17 3.69 3.99
C LEU A 112 -6.89 4.53 3.90
N CYS A 113 -5.76 3.99 4.35
CA CYS A 113 -4.46 4.64 4.22
C CYS A 113 -3.96 4.66 2.77
N SER A 114 -4.25 3.61 1.99
CA SER A 114 -3.82 3.47 0.59
C SER A 114 -4.86 3.90 -0.44
N HIS A 115 -5.94 4.57 -0.02
CA HIS A 115 -6.97 5.09 -0.92
C HIS A 115 -6.76 6.60 -1.07
N SER A 116 -6.36 7.02 -2.27
CA SER A 116 -6.12 8.42 -2.65
C SER A 116 -7.13 8.90 -3.68
#